data_AF-A0A6L6WH75-F1
#
_entry.id   AF-A0A6L6WH75-F1
#
_cell.length_a   1.000
_cell.length_b   1.000
_cell.length_c   1.000
_cell.angle_alpha   90.00
_cell.angle_beta   90.00
_cell.angle_gamma   90.00
#
_symmetry.space_group_name_H-M   'P 1'
#
loop_
_entity.id
_entity.type
_entity.pdbx_description
1 polymer ?
#
loop_
_entity_poly.entity_id
_entity_poly.type
_entity_poly.pdbx_seq_one_letter_code
_entity_poly.pdbx_strand_id
1 'polypeptide(L)'
;MAELSDITSRHDAAIAAMAKRRTGKYDRPVVVVSDLGKSKNLEEERSVFNAIGLTLACKFETGEWDYEFCDCVANDLWWLMLDRLDAPHGEKISLAETMSNVFFAFDDGEYRRPGDPKDLDPIAFYTVPEIKRILSQHTESKSEESINGQV
;
A
#
# COMPACT_ATOMS: atom_id res chain seq x y z
N MET A 1 11.89 20.00 -7.39
CA MET A 1 11.27 19.48 -6.15
C MET A 1 9.82 19.94 -6.01
N ALA A 2 8.94 19.65 -6.98
CA ALA A 2 7.54 20.10 -6.95
C ALA A 2 6.50 19.02 -7.32
N GLU A 3 6.89 17.98 -8.06
CA GLU A 3 5.96 16.89 -8.45
C GLU A 3 5.58 15.97 -7.28
N LEU A 4 6.54 15.57 -6.45
CA LEU A 4 6.29 14.63 -5.34
C LEU A 4 5.27 15.16 -4.31
N SER A 5 5.15 16.48 -4.15
CA SER A 5 4.21 17.13 -3.23
C SER A 5 2.78 17.25 -3.78
N ASP A 6 2.62 17.36 -5.11
CA ASP A 6 1.29 17.43 -5.73
C ASP A 6 0.68 16.02 -5.88
N ILE A 7 1.53 15.02 -6.13
CA ILE A 7 1.14 13.60 -6.14
C ILE A 7 0.63 13.17 -4.75
N THR A 8 1.40 13.41 -3.68
CA THR A 8 0.97 13.08 -2.30
C THR A 8 -0.30 13.83 -1.89
N SER A 9 -0.42 15.13 -2.18
CA SER A 9 -1.61 15.93 -1.85
C SER A 9 -2.91 15.40 -2.49
N ARG A 10 -2.83 14.94 -3.75
CA ARG A 10 -3.98 14.36 -4.47
C ARG A 10 -4.34 12.97 -3.95
N HIS A 11 -3.33 12.17 -3.58
CA HIS A 11 -3.54 10.83 -3.01
C HIS A 11 -4.16 10.93 -1.60
N ASP A 12 -3.66 11.84 -0.75
CA ASP A 12 -4.20 12.09 0.58
C ASP A 12 -5.68 12.51 0.53
N ALA A 13 -6.07 13.37 -0.43
CA ALA A 13 -7.48 13.73 -0.63
C ALA A 13 -8.36 12.56 -1.12
N ALA A 14 -7.82 11.69 -1.98
CA ALA A 14 -8.51 10.49 -2.44
C ALA A 14 -8.68 9.45 -1.32
N ILE A 15 -7.66 9.25 -0.48
CA ILE A 15 -7.70 8.29 0.63
C ILE A 15 -8.57 8.82 1.79
N ALA A 16 -8.55 10.14 2.06
CA ALA A 16 -9.50 10.79 2.97
C ALA A 16 -10.97 10.68 2.48
N ALA A 17 -11.20 10.40 1.20
CA ALA A 17 -12.52 10.06 0.67
C ALA A 17 -12.93 8.58 0.92
N MET A 18 -12.14 7.80 1.67
CA MET A 18 -12.37 6.39 1.99
C MET A 18 -12.61 6.06 3.48
N ALA A 19 -13.01 7.03 4.35
CA ALA A 19 -13.51 6.75 5.73
C ALA A 19 -14.85 7.46 6.21
N LYS A 20 -16.07 7.10 5.70
CA LYS A 20 -17.51 7.49 6.07
C LYS A 20 -18.73 6.45 5.91
N ARG A 21 -18.57 5.10 5.85
CA ARG A 21 -19.54 3.95 5.78
C ARG A 21 -19.00 2.50 6.20
N ARG A 22 -19.17 2.00 7.45
CA ARG A 22 -18.87 0.64 8.03
C ARG A 22 -17.44 0.24 8.56
N THR A 23 -17.10 0.64 9.79
CA THR A 23 -17.39 -0.11 11.03
C THR A 23 -17.97 0.86 12.07
N GLY A 24 -18.38 0.39 13.25
CA GLY A 24 -18.85 1.30 14.32
C GLY A 24 -17.77 2.20 14.94
N LYS A 25 -16.51 2.06 14.49
CA LYS A 25 -15.30 2.71 15.02
C LYS A 25 -14.62 3.59 13.97
N TYR A 26 -14.48 3.12 12.74
CA TYR A 26 -13.96 3.88 11.60
C TYR A 26 -15.00 3.98 10.53
N ASP A 27 -15.07 5.14 9.91
CA ASP A 27 -16.37 5.45 9.39
C ASP A 27 -16.62 4.72 8.05
N ARG A 28 -15.75 4.66 6.99
CA ARG A 28 -15.88 3.81 5.72
C ARG A 28 -14.64 2.90 5.53
N PRO A 29 -14.72 2.02 4.51
CA PRO A 29 -13.80 1.99 3.37
C PRO A 29 -14.41 2.42 1.99
N VAL A 30 -13.62 2.30 0.91
CA VAL A 30 -13.99 2.43 -0.53
C VAL A 30 -14.26 3.90 -0.96
N VAL A 31 -13.60 4.49 -1.98
CA VAL A 31 -13.39 4.00 -3.36
C VAL A 31 -12.01 4.38 -3.92
N VAL A 32 -11.18 3.37 -4.21
CA VAL A 32 -9.88 3.44 -4.93
C VAL A 32 -10.03 3.73 -6.44
N VAL A 33 -11.25 3.62 -6.95
CA VAL A 33 -11.54 3.35 -8.37
C VAL A 33 -11.46 4.59 -9.28
N SER A 34 -11.40 5.82 -8.75
CA SER A 34 -11.47 7.03 -9.59
C SER A 34 -10.27 7.24 -10.52
N ASP A 35 -9.10 6.70 -10.18
CA ASP A 35 -7.90 6.78 -11.02
C ASP A 35 -7.62 5.48 -11.77
N LEU A 36 -7.92 4.31 -11.18
CA LEU A 36 -7.97 3.03 -11.93
C LEU A 36 -8.94 3.12 -13.13
N GLY A 37 -10.08 3.80 -12.98
CA GLY A 37 -11.02 4.04 -14.08
C GLY A 37 -10.54 4.98 -15.18
N LYS A 38 -9.33 5.56 -15.07
CA LYS A 38 -8.68 6.41 -16.08
C LYS A 38 -7.47 5.75 -16.74
N SER A 39 -6.94 4.69 -16.13
CA SER A 39 -5.81 3.92 -16.66
C SER A 39 -6.13 3.36 -18.04
N LYS A 40 -5.18 3.50 -18.96
CA LYS A 40 -5.31 3.06 -20.36
C LYS A 40 -4.73 1.67 -20.61
N ASN A 41 -3.99 1.14 -19.63
CA ASN A 41 -3.28 -0.13 -19.68
C ASN A 41 -2.96 -0.63 -18.26
N LEU A 42 -2.50 -1.87 -18.15
CA LEU A 42 -2.22 -2.54 -16.88
C LEU A 42 -1.00 -1.97 -16.13
N GLU A 43 -0.04 -1.33 -16.81
CA GLU A 43 1.11 -0.68 -16.14
C GLU A 43 0.68 0.59 -15.40
N GLU A 44 -0.26 1.35 -15.97
CA GLU A 44 -0.88 2.49 -15.29
C GLU A 44 -1.71 2.03 -14.07
N GLU A 45 -2.49 0.96 -14.18
CA GLU A 45 -3.20 0.37 -13.01
C GLU A 45 -2.23 -0.12 -11.93
N ARG A 46 -1.16 -0.87 -12.29
CA ARG A 46 -0.07 -1.25 -11.36
C ARG A 46 0.53 -0.07 -10.61
N SER A 47 0.83 1.00 -11.34
CA SER A 47 1.45 2.20 -10.81
C SER A 47 0.55 2.89 -9.77
N VAL A 48 -0.77 2.91 -10.02
CA VAL A 48 -1.77 3.40 -9.05
C VAL A 48 -1.80 2.52 -7.80
N PHE A 49 -1.89 1.19 -7.93
CA PHE A 49 -1.86 0.28 -6.77
C PHE A 49 -0.57 0.45 -5.94
N ASN A 50 0.59 0.46 -6.57
CA ASN A 50 1.89 0.64 -5.91
C ASN A 50 1.97 1.98 -5.17
N ALA A 51 1.50 3.07 -5.78
CA ALA A 51 1.51 4.38 -5.14
C ALA A 51 0.60 4.44 -3.91
N ILE A 52 -0.57 3.79 -3.94
CA ILE A 52 -1.48 3.72 -2.78
C ILE A 52 -0.88 2.85 -1.68
N GLY A 53 -0.30 1.70 -2.01
CA GLY A 53 0.41 0.85 -1.04
C GLY A 53 1.54 1.61 -0.34
N LEU A 54 2.31 2.41 -1.08
CA LEU A 54 3.37 3.24 -0.50
C LEU A 54 2.83 4.35 0.42
N THR A 55 1.71 4.98 0.08
CA THR A 55 1.05 5.94 0.98
C THR A 55 0.56 5.26 2.25
N LEU A 56 -0.05 4.07 2.15
CA LEU A 56 -0.52 3.27 3.27
C LEU A 56 0.62 2.93 4.25
N ALA A 57 1.74 2.43 3.72
CA ALA A 57 2.96 2.15 4.46
C ALA A 57 3.49 3.40 5.19
N CYS A 58 3.59 4.53 4.50
CA CYS A 58 4.08 5.79 5.05
C CYS A 58 3.18 6.31 6.20
N LYS A 59 1.86 6.30 5.99
CA LYS A 59 0.87 6.79 6.96
C LYS A 59 0.74 5.89 8.19
N PHE A 60 1.01 4.60 8.03
CA PHE A 60 1.18 3.66 9.16
C PHE A 60 2.48 3.93 9.93
N GLU A 61 3.62 4.10 9.25
CA GLU A 61 4.90 4.36 9.93
C GLU A 61 4.87 5.67 10.75
N THR A 62 4.25 6.73 10.21
CA THR A 62 4.10 8.01 10.93
C THR A 62 3.10 7.96 12.08
N GLY A 63 2.33 6.87 12.21
CA GLY A 63 1.23 6.75 13.16
C GLY A 63 0.04 7.66 12.84
N GLU A 64 -0.07 8.17 11.61
CA GLU A 64 -1.22 8.96 11.15
C GLU A 64 -2.46 8.06 10.97
N TRP A 65 -2.25 6.82 10.54
CA TRP A 65 -3.27 5.75 10.50
C TRP A 65 -2.82 4.55 11.34
N ASP A 66 -3.77 3.91 12.02
CA ASP A 66 -3.52 2.72 12.81
C ASP A 66 -3.56 1.41 11.98
N TYR A 67 -3.13 0.32 12.60
CA TYR A 67 -3.06 -1.00 11.96
C TYR A 67 -4.42 -1.47 11.45
N GLU A 68 -5.50 -1.34 12.23
CA GLU A 68 -6.84 -1.82 11.87
C GLU A 68 -7.36 -1.11 10.60
N PHE A 69 -7.16 0.21 10.50
CA PHE A 69 -7.49 0.94 9.28
C PHE A 69 -6.63 0.52 8.09
N CYS A 70 -5.31 0.44 8.27
CA CYS A 70 -4.40 0.14 7.18
C CYS A 70 -4.57 -1.28 6.63
N ASP A 71 -4.73 -2.27 7.51
CA ASP A 71 -5.02 -3.65 7.15
C ASP A 71 -6.32 -3.79 6.35
N CYS A 72 -7.42 -3.17 6.81
CA CYS A 72 -8.69 -3.16 6.08
C CYS A 72 -8.53 -2.61 4.64
N VAL A 73 -7.75 -1.52 4.49
CA VAL A 73 -7.48 -0.92 3.18
C VAL A 73 -6.57 -1.80 2.31
N ALA A 74 -5.57 -2.45 2.91
CA ALA A 74 -4.70 -3.39 2.20
C ALA A 74 -5.48 -4.60 1.68
N ASN A 75 -6.37 -5.16 2.50
CA ASN A 75 -7.30 -6.23 2.14
C ASN A 75 -8.23 -5.83 0.98
N ASP A 76 -8.90 -4.67 1.07
CA ASP A 76 -9.78 -4.15 -0.01
C ASP A 76 -9.01 -3.94 -1.33
N LEU A 77 -7.78 -3.39 -1.25
CA LEU A 77 -6.90 -3.19 -2.39
C LEU A 77 -6.45 -4.52 -3.02
N TRP A 78 -6.15 -5.53 -2.21
CA TRP A 78 -5.73 -6.86 -2.68
C TRP A 78 -6.83 -7.52 -3.51
N TRP A 79 -8.07 -7.55 -3.01
CA TRP A 79 -9.21 -8.10 -3.76
C TRP A 79 -9.51 -7.33 -5.04
N LEU A 80 -9.42 -6.00 -5.02
CA LEU A 80 -9.59 -5.18 -6.22
C LEU A 80 -8.45 -5.39 -7.23
N MET A 81 -7.22 -5.60 -6.77
CA MET A 81 -6.07 -5.91 -7.62
C MET A 81 -6.24 -7.29 -8.28
N LEU A 82 -6.72 -8.30 -7.55
CA LEU A 82 -7.02 -9.62 -8.12
C LEU A 82 -8.12 -9.53 -9.19
N ASP A 83 -9.24 -8.85 -8.91
CA ASP A 83 -10.35 -8.65 -9.87
C ASP A 83 -9.91 -7.92 -11.15
N ARG A 84 -8.90 -7.04 -11.05
CA ARG A 84 -8.39 -6.21 -12.16
C ARG A 84 -7.24 -6.82 -12.95
N LEU A 85 -6.32 -7.50 -12.27
CA LEU A 85 -5.10 -8.04 -12.86
C LEU A 85 -5.18 -9.54 -13.20
N ASP A 86 -6.30 -10.23 -12.88
CA ASP A 86 -6.60 -11.57 -13.39
C ASP A 86 -6.93 -11.52 -14.89
N ALA A 87 -5.87 -11.31 -15.68
CA ALA A 87 -5.95 -11.29 -17.13
C ALA A 87 -6.27 -12.71 -17.65
N PRO A 88 -7.32 -12.89 -18.47
CA PRO A 88 -7.54 -14.17 -19.13
C PRO A 88 -6.35 -14.46 -20.04
N HIS A 89 -5.71 -15.61 -19.79
CA HIS A 89 -4.57 -16.17 -20.53
C HIS A 89 -3.15 -15.70 -20.12
N GLY A 90 -2.69 -16.20 -18.97
CA GLY A 90 -1.40 -16.91 -18.90
C GLY A 90 -0.10 -16.09 -18.99
N GLU A 91 -0.17 -14.79 -19.25
CA GLU A 91 0.95 -13.90 -18.95
C GLU A 91 1.13 -13.84 -17.44
N LYS A 92 2.35 -14.13 -16.96
CA LYS A 92 2.76 -13.89 -15.56
C LYS A 92 2.92 -12.40 -15.35
N ILE A 93 1.80 -11.70 -15.43
CA ILE A 93 1.71 -10.27 -15.22
C ILE A 93 2.09 -10.03 -13.76
N SER A 94 3.19 -9.31 -13.55
CA SER A 94 3.63 -8.96 -12.20
C SER A 94 2.50 -8.26 -11.49
N LEU A 95 2.12 -8.78 -10.33
CA LEU A 95 1.26 -8.05 -9.39
C LEU A 95 1.95 -6.72 -9.05
N ALA A 96 1.16 -5.74 -8.59
CA ALA A 96 1.71 -4.46 -8.15
C ALA A 96 2.60 -4.73 -6.91
N GLU A 97 3.91 -4.83 -7.12
CA GLU A 97 4.86 -5.43 -6.16
C GLU A 97 4.88 -4.69 -4.82
N THR A 98 4.96 -3.36 -4.83
CA THR A 98 4.90 -2.54 -3.61
C THR A 98 3.58 -2.75 -2.87
N MET A 99 2.45 -2.76 -3.58
CA MET A 99 1.15 -2.99 -2.95
C MET A 99 1.06 -4.40 -2.35
N SER A 100 1.53 -5.41 -3.08
CA SER A 100 1.54 -6.82 -2.66
C SER A 100 2.40 -7.01 -1.41
N ASN A 101 3.60 -6.43 -1.39
CA ASN A 101 4.51 -6.48 -0.24
C ASN A 101 3.91 -5.77 0.99
N VAL A 102 3.19 -4.65 0.78
CA VAL A 102 2.49 -3.95 1.86
C VAL A 102 1.33 -4.79 2.39
N PHE A 103 0.54 -5.43 1.53
CA PHE A 103 -0.50 -6.38 1.94
C PHE A 103 0.07 -7.52 2.79
N PHE A 104 1.11 -8.21 2.31
CA PHE A 104 1.74 -9.29 3.07
C PHE A 104 2.33 -8.81 4.40
N ALA A 105 2.83 -7.57 4.50
CA ALA A 105 3.31 -7.02 5.77
C ALA A 105 2.19 -6.81 6.80
N PHE A 106 0.97 -6.45 6.36
CA PHE A 106 -0.19 -6.34 7.25
C PHE A 106 -0.75 -7.73 7.62
N ASP A 107 -0.93 -8.63 6.65
CA ASP A 107 -1.39 -10.03 6.84
C ASP A 107 -0.48 -10.81 7.82
N ASP A 108 0.85 -10.71 7.67
CA ASP A 108 1.83 -11.33 8.57
C ASP A 108 1.74 -10.83 10.04
N GLY A 109 1.06 -9.69 10.27
CA GLY A 109 0.83 -9.10 11.58
C GLY A 109 -0.50 -9.50 12.25
N GLU A 110 -1.45 -10.10 11.51
CA GLU A 110 -2.76 -10.47 12.07
C GLU A 110 -2.64 -11.57 13.14
N TYR A 111 -1.68 -12.48 12.98
CA TYR A 111 -1.57 -13.71 13.77
C TYR A 111 -0.19 -13.91 14.39
N ARG A 112 -0.19 -14.48 15.60
CA ARG A 112 1.02 -15.07 16.19
C ARG A 112 1.32 -16.43 15.57
N ARG A 113 2.60 -16.70 15.37
CA ARG A 113 3.11 -17.95 14.78
C ARG A 113 3.39 -18.98 15.88
N PRO A 114 3.38 -20.29 15.56
CA PRO A 114 3.75 -21.33 16.51
C PRO A 114 5.21 -21.16 16.99
N GLY A 115 5.38 -20.83 18.27
CA GLY A 115 6.69 -20.56 18.88
C GLY A 115 6.85 -19.15 19.44
N ASP A 116 5.96 -18.22 19.10
CA ASP A 116 6.02 -16.84 19.57
C ASP A 116 5.87 -16.71 21.09
N PRO A 117 6.57 -15.75 21.73
CA PRO A 117 6.34 -15.37 23.12
C PRO A 117 4.87 -14.99 23.39
N LYS A 118 4.38 -15.30 24.59
CA LYS A 118 2.97 -15.03 24.99
C LYS A 118 2.62 -13.55 25.08
N ASP A 119 3.62 -12.69 25.14
CA ASP A 119 3.58 -11.24 25.22
C ASP A 119 4.01 -10.56 23.90
N LEU A 120 4.35 -11.32 22.85
CA LEU A 120 4.71 -10.77 21.54
C LEU A 120 3.55 -10.00 20.91
N ASP A 121 3.77 -8.76 20.52
CA ASP A 121 2.89 -8.05 19.60
C ASP A 121 3.27 -8.41 18.16
N PRO A 122 2.45 -9.16 17.41
CA PRO A 122 2.77 -9.56 16.03
C PRO A 122 2.85 -8.35 15.09
N ILE A 123 2.13 -7.26 15.37
CA ILE A 123 2.18 -6.03 14.56
C ILE A 123 3.55 -5.37 14.71
N ALA A 124 4.01 -5.20 15.95
CA ALA A 124 5.33 -4.62 16.24
C ALA A 124 6.49 -5.52 15.78
N PHE A 125 6.29 -6.84 15.70
CA PHE A 125 7.34 -7.81 15.36
C PHE A 125 7.41 -8.18 13.87
N TYR A 126 6.28 -8.22 13.15
CA TYR A 126 6.23 -8.57 11.72
C TYR A 126 5.91 -7.36 10.82
N THR A 127 4.79 -6.66 11.06
CA THR A 127 4.37 -5.54 10.20
C THR A 127 5.32 -4.36 10.25
N VAL A 128 5.68 -3.88 11.44
CA VAL A 128 6.50 -2.67 11.59
C VAL A 128 7.89 -2.79 10.92
N PRO A 129 8.64 -3.90 11.06
CA PRO A 129 9.91 -4.08 10.35
C PRO A 129 9.76 -4.16 8.83
N GLU A 130 8.73 -4.85 8.32
CA GLU A 130 8.54 -5.01 6.87
C GLU A 130 8.07 -3.72 6.19
N ILE A 131 7.15 -2.96 6.81
CA ILE A 131 6.78 -1.63 6.33
C ILE A 131 8.00 -0.70 6.25
N LYS A 132 8.89 -0.74 7.25
CA LYS A 132 10.15 0.01 7.23
C LYS A 132 11.06 -0.42 6.08
N ARG A 133 11.24 -1.72 5.87
CA ARG A 133 12.04 -2.26 4.76
C ARG A 133 11.52 -1.78 3.40
N ILE A 134 10.19 -1.83 3.20
CA ILE A 134 9.54 -1.35 1.96
C ILE A 134 9.81 0.14 1.75
N LEU A 135 9.64 0.96 2.80
CA LEU A 135 9.87 2.41 2.71
C LEU A 135 11.34 2.77 2.45
N SER A 136 12.30 2.07 3.07
CA SER A 136 13.73 2.22 2.81
C SER A 136 14.08 1.96 1.34
N GLN A 137 13.59 0.87 0.75
CA GLN A 137 13.82 0.57 -0.66
C GLN A 137 13.36 1.70 -1.59
N HIS A 138 12.20 2.30 -1.33
CA HIS A 138 11.67 3.42 -2.13
C HIS A 138 12.32 4.79 -1.85
N THR A 139 13.08 4.94 -0.76
CA THR A 139 13.90 6.14 -0.52
C THR A 139 15.28 6.01 -1.13
N GLU A 140 15.88 4.81 -1.10
CA GLU A 140 17.19 4.53 -1.71
C GLU A 140 17.14 4.65 -3.24
N SER A 141 16.14 4.08 -3.93
CA SER A 141 16.02 4.19 -5.40
C SER A 141 15.93 5.64 -5.92
N LYS A 142 15.31 6.56 -5.16
CA LYS A 142 15.27 8.00 -5.52
C LYS A 142 16.63 8.69 -5.42
N SER A 143 17.54 8.15 -4.61
CA SER A 143 18.89 8.70 -4.45
C SER A 143 19.82 8.31 -5.60
N GLU A 144 19.66 7.10 -6.17
CA GLU A 144 20.47 6.61 -7.27
C GLU A 144 20.10 7.23 -8.63
N GLU A 145 18.80 7.40 -8.92
CA GLU A 145 18.35 8.11 -10.14
C GLU A 145 18.84 9.57 -10.18
N SER A 146 19.00 10.20 -9.03
CA SER A 146 19.52 11.58 -8.92
C SER A 146 21.00 11.72 -9.26
N ILE A 147 21.77 10.61 -9.27
CA ILE A 147 23.22 10.61 -9.52
C ILE A 147 23.54 10.35 -11.01
N ASN A 148 22.77 9.49 -11.68
CA ASN A 148 22.99 9.15 -13.10
C ASN A 148 22.46 10.20 -14.10
N GLY A 149 21.79 11.26 -13.63
CA GLY A 149 21.25 12.34 -14.47
C GLY A 149 22.25 13.45 -14.85
N GLN A 150 23.53 13.32 -14.51
CA GLN A 150 24.58 14.32 -14.79
C GLN A 150 25.83 13.72 -15.47
N VAL A 151 25.70 13.33 -16.75
CA VAL A 151 26.83 13.14 -17.68
C VAL A 151 26.45 13.68 -19.07
#